data_AF-A0A7C5T1Z6-F1
#
_entry.id   AF-A0A7C5T1Z6-F1
#
_cell.length_a   1.000
_cell.length_b   1.000
_cell.length_c   1.000
_cell.angle_alpha   90.00
_cell.angle_beta   90.00
_cell.angle_gamma   90.00
#
_symmetry.space_group_name_H-M   'P 1'
#
loop_
_entity.id
_entity.type
_entity.pdbx_description
1 polymer ?
#
loop_
_entity_poly.entity_id
_entity_poly.type
_entity_poly.pdbx_seq_one_letter_code
_entity_poly.pdbx_strand_id
1 'polypeptide(L)'
;MRLRTPYMRCVVTLTIPVFFLFTTLCLVLAQPEQNRVPISKIVVLNVDEASSGWIDKNLFTRFFMDEMRKINSSIEVHVHILYRIEDWEKLLKEAPRAIMVVNSHGEIIPIPSSYNADWCSFLGDLARLIEDKGWVLVNPIGYAFWGVGNAVDPQVGSAKIIGVNGLNCFMWGVGLVASAWPPLPEDYMNGQFNDLSKKLFDILGYEIGYDIPESIPIHRPLTVFNGTTEVLPLWALIEVKGENVTCYGFAAYKIGRGYLIWGGLHHIAPGTKVPEDITARLTAATIAYFIEPDILFMPAAPKKTPLKPSTVILSIFLVVLATISLYILKTSGLIGRRPK
;
A
#
# COMPACT_ATOMS: atom_id res chain seq x y z
N MET A 1 67.16 -11.92 -41.17
CA MET A 1 66.55 -12.80 -40.15
C MET A 1 65.40 -12.02 -39.51
N ARG A 2 64.15 -12.27 -39.92
CA ARG A 2 62.94 -11.68 -39.34
C ARG A 2 62.17 -12.80 -38.65
N LEU A 3 62.01 -12.74 -37.33
CA LEU A 3 61.05 -13.56 -36.59
C LEU A 3 60.01 -12.62 -36.00
N ARG A 4 58.77 -12.76 -36.49
CA ARG A 4 57.56 -12.17 -35.92
C ARG A 4 57.04 -13.13 -34.85
N THR A 5 56.77 -12.65 -33.64
CA THR A 5 55.97 -13.32 -32.62
C THR A 5 54.64 -12.58 -32.44
N PRO A 6 53.48 -13.26 -32.54
CA PRO A 6 52.17 -12.67 -32.28
C PRO A 6 51.55 -13.26 -31.00
N TYR A 7 51.86 -12.70 -29.82
CA TYR A 7 51.23 -13.13 -28.56
C TYR A 7 51.08 -11.97 -27.58
N MET A 8 50.44 -10.86 -27.97
CA MET A 8 50.14 -9.75 -27.06
C MET A 8 48.87 -8.97 -27.46
N ARG A 9 47.83 -9.65 -27.95
CA ARG A 9 46.54 -8.99 -28.25
C ARG A 9 45.29 -9.65 -27.68
N CYS A 10 45.41 -10.76 -26.94
CA CYS A 10 44.24 -11.49 -26.45
C CYS A 10 43.95 -11.27 -24.95
N VAL A 11 44.93 -10.85 -24.15
CA VAL A 11 44.76 -10.76 -22.68
C VAL A 11 44.18 -9.41 -22.21
N VAL A 12 44.32 -8.34 -23.01
CA VAL A 12 43.83 -7.00 -22.63
C VAL A 12 42.35 -6.79 -23.00
N THR A 13 41.81 -7.57 -23.93
CA THR A 13 40.43 -7.39 -24.43
C THR A 13 39.38 -8.15 -23.61
N LEU A 14 39.80 -9.12 -22.78
CA LEU A 14 38.89 -9.99 -22.01
C LEU A 14 38.85 -9.66 -20.51
N THR A 15 39.82 -8.91 -19.98
CA THR A 15 39.86 -8.52 -18.56
C THR A 15 38.96 -7.34 -18.24
N ILE A 16 38.84 -6.37 -19.14
CA ILE A 16 37.99 -5.17 -18.95
C ILE A 16 36.48 -5.51 -18.91
N PRO A 17 35.92 -6.36 -19.80
CA PRO A 17 34.50 -6.69 -19.76
C PRO A 17 34.12 -7.51 -18.53
N VAL A 18 35.01 -8.42 -18.08
CA VAL A 18 34.76 -9.27 -16.90
C VAL A 18 34.81 -8.46 -15.62
N PHE A 19 35.73 -7.49 -15.51
CA PHE A 19 35.79 -6.60 -14.35
C PHE A 19 34.55 -5.70 -14.27
N PHE A 20 34.09 -5.15 -15.41
CA PHE A 20 32.84 -4.38 -15.45
C PHE A 20 31.61 -5.24 -15.11
N LEU A 21 31.53 -6.47 -15.62
CA LEU A 21 30.45 -7.40 -15.26
C LEU A 21 30.47 -7.71 -13.75
N PHE A 22 31.64 -7.93 -13.16
CA PHE A 22 31.78 -8.22 -11.74
C PHE A 22 31.48 -7.00 -10.86
N THR A 23 31.91 -5.79 -11.21
CA THR A 23 31.55 -4.59 -10.45
C THR A 23 30.06 -4.26 -10.57
N THR A 24 29.45 -4.49 -11.74
CA THR A 24 28.01 -4.27 -11.92
C THR A 24 27.20 -5.33 -11.18
N LEU A 25 27.66 -6.59 -11.19
CA LEU A 25 27.06 -7.67 -10.40
C LEU A 25 27.23 -7.44 -8.90
N CYS A 26 28.39 -6.96 -8.44
CA CYS A 26 28.61 -6.59 -7.05
C CYS A 26 27.84 -5.33 -6.63
N LEU A 27 27.55 -4.39 -7.53
CA LEU A 27 26.65 -3.24 -7.27
C LEU A 27 25.17 -3.63 -7.29
N VAL A 28 24.78 -4.61 -8.10
CA VAL A 28 23.44 -5.20 -8.10
C VAL A 28 23.21 -6.09 -6.88
N LEU A 29 24.25 -6.78 -6.39
CA LEU A 29 24.21 -7.59 -5.18
C LEU A 29 24.48 -6.77 -3.90
N ALA A 30 25.14 -5.62 -4.01
CA ALA A 30 25.23 -4.60 -2.96
C ALA A 30 24.10 -3.58 -3.10
N GLN A 31 22.88 -4.07 -3.39
CA GLN A 31 21.73 -3.33 -2.87
C GLN A 31 21.99 -3.19 -1.38
N PRO A 32 21.82 -1.99 -0.78
CA PRO A 32 21.87 -1.89 0.67
C PRO A 32 20.97 -3.00 1.18
N GLU A 33 21.45 -3.79 2.14
CA GLU A 33 20.56 -4.62 2.95
C GLU A 33 19.43 -3.67 3.36
N GLN A 34 18.31 -3.72 2.65
CA GLN A 34 17.07 -3.15 3.14
C GLN A 34 16.93 -3.97 4.40
N ASN A 35 17.23 -3.38 5.56
CA ASN A 35 17.09 -4.03 6.85
C ASN A 35 15.66 -4.54 6.91
N ARG A 36 15.44 -5.76 6.43
CA ARG A 36 14.11 -6.36 6.33
C ARG A 36 13.72 -6.51 7.78
N VAL A 37 12.75 -5.72 8.21
CA VAL A 37 12.11 -5.97 9.50
C VAL A 37 11.27 -7.21 9.24
N PRO A 38 11.61 -8.38 9.80
CA PRO A 38 10.85 -9.59 9.55
C PRO A 38 9.49 -9.42 10.20
N ILE A 39 8.49 -9.03 9.39
CA ILE A 39 7.16 -8.72 9.89
C ILE A 39 6.53 -9.99 10.41
N SER A 40 6.33 -10.08 11.72
CA SER A 40 5.81 -11.28 12.36
C SER A 40 4.28 -11.37 12.28
N LYS A 41 3.60 -10.24 12.09
CA LYS A 41 2.14 -10.16 12.04
C LYS A 41 1.69 -8.88 11.35
N ILE A 42 0.70 -8.98 10.46
CA ILE A 42 -0.05 -7.81 9.98
C ILE A 42 -1.35 -7.69 10.77
N VAL A 43 -1.59 -6.49 11.28
CA VAL A 43 -2.77 -6.11 12.05
C VAL A 43 -3.51 -5.02 11.30
N VAL A 44 -4.76 -5.27 10.91
CA VAL A 44 -5.65 -4.24 10.37
C VAL A 44 -6.44 -3.66 11.54
N LEU A 45 -6.25 -2.36 11.80
CA LEU A 45 -6.96 -1.65 12.84
C LEU A 45 -8.31 -1.21 12.29
N ASN A 46 -9.38 -1.93 12.62
CA ASN A 46 -10.77 -1.70 12.19
C ASN A 46 -11.71 -1.73 13.40
N VAL A 47 -11.44 -0.85 14.37
CA VAL A 47 -12.11 -0.77 15.68
C VAL A 47 -13.55 -0.32 15.52
N ASP A 48 -14.54 -1.08 15.99
CA ASP A 48 -15.97 -0.76 15.82
C ASP A 48 -16.38 0.48 16.60
N GLU A 49 -15.69 0.74 17.70
CA GLU A 49 -15.93 1.87 18.56
C GLU A 49 -15.49 3.20 17.95
N ALA A 50 -14.62 3.19 16.94
CA ALA A 50 -14.11 4.39 16.30
C ALA A 50 -14.82 4.68 14.97
N SER A 51 -15.05 5.96 14.72
CA SER A 51 -15.56 6.40 13.43
C SER A 51 -14.50 6.20 12.35
N SER A 52 -14.93 6.31 11.10
CA SER A 52 -14.01 6.36 9.96
C SER A 52 -13.89 7.80 9.51
N GLY A 53 -12.70 8.20 9.10
CA GLY A 53 -12.48 9.46 8.40
C GLY A 53 -12.93 9.33 6.94
N TRP A 54 -12.10 9.82 6.05
CA TRP A 54 -12.22 9.80 4.59
C TRP A 54 -12.30 8.41 3.92
N ILE A 55 -12.76 7.38 4.60
CA ILE A 55 -12.83 6.02 4.07
C ILE A 55 -13.92 5.23 4.78
N ASP A 56 -14.59 4.31 4.09
CA ASP A 56 -15.37 3.28 4.79
C ASP A 56 -14.41 2.19 5.30
N LYS A 57 -14.14 2.17 6.61
CA LYS A 57 -13.20 1.23 7.24
C LYS A 57 -13.53 -0.24 6.96
N ASN A 58 -14.82 -0.57 6.89
CA ASN A 58 -15.30 -1.93 6.72
C ASN A 58 -15.21 -2.36 5.25
N LEU A 59 -15.55 -1.49 4.32
CA LEU A 59 -15.40 -1.75 2.90
C LEU A 59 -13.93 -1.83 2.49
N PHE A 60 -13.09 -0.90 2.96
CA PHE A 60 -11.65 -0.97 2.78
C PHE A 60 -11.07 -2.26 3.33
N THR A 61 -11.39 -2.62 4.58
CA THR A 61 -10.86 -3.84 5.20
C THR A 61 -11.24 -5.08 4.40
N ARG A 62 -12.48 -5.18 3.91
CA ARG A 62 -12.91 -6.30 3.07
C ARG A 62 -12.10 -6.39 1.78
N PHE A 63 -11.99 -5.30 1.03
CA PHE A 63 -11.20 -5.29 -0.22
C PHE A 63 -9.72 -5.55 0.04
N PHE A 64 -9.16 -5.01 1.11
CA PHE A 64 -7.78 -5.23 1.50
C PHE A 64 -7.52 -6.71 1.77
N MET A 65 -8.41 -7.37 2.52
CA MET A 65 -8.31 -8.82 2.76
C MET A 65 -8.41 -9.63 1.47
N ASP A 66 -9.27 -9.23 0.53
CA ASP A 66 -9.39 -9.91 -0.76
C ASP A 66 -8.13 -9.74 -1.62
N GLU A 67 -7.52 -8.57 -1.64
CA GLU A 67 -6.24 -8.34 -2.32
C GLU A 67 -5.09 -9.11 -1.64
N MET A 68 -5.00 -9.05 -0.31
CA MET A 68 -4.00 -9.82 0.44
C MET A 68 -4.15 -11.32 0.23
N ARG A 69 -5.36 -11.88 0.11
CA ARG A 69 -5.56 -13.30 -0.21
C ARG A 69 -5.02 -13.69 -1.59
N LYS A 70 -5.16 -12.82 -2.60
CA LYS A 70 -4.57 -13.04 -3.92
C LYS A 70 -3.05 -13.10 -3.83
N ILE A 71 -2.45 -12.16 -3.11
CA ILE A 71 -1.01 -12.06 -2.89
C ILE A 71 -0.45 -13.18 -2.00
N ASN A 72 -1.23 -13.64 -1.02
CA ASN A 72 -0.81 -14.66 -0.05
C ASN A 72 -0.41 -15.99 -0.72
N SER A 73 -0.91 -16.26 -1.92
CA SER A 73 -0.45 -17.37 -2.75
C SER A 73 1.06 -17.35 -3.07
N SER A 74 1.72 -16.19 -2.89
CA SER A 74 3.11 -15.93 -3.27
C SER A 74 4.05 -15.56 -2.11
N ILE A 75 3.54 -15.00 -0.99
CA ILE A 75 4.41 -14.36 0.05
C ILE A 75 4.13 -14.85 1.49
N GLU A 76 3.20 -15.79 1.70
CA GLU A 76 2.83 -16.33 3.03
C GLU A 76 2.72 -15.26 4.14
N VAL A 77 1.58 -14.57 4.17
CA VAL A 77 1.31 -13.46 5.08
C VAL A 77 0.02 -13.71 5.87
N HIS A 78 0.12 -13.64 7.19
CA HIS A 78 -1.02 -13.69 8.09
C HIS A 78 -1.52 -12.30 8.46
N VAL A 79 -2.78 -12.02 8.11
CA VAL A 79 -3.47 -10.77 8.43
C VAL A 79 -4.52 -11.00 9.51
N HIS A 80 -4.46 -10.20 10.57
CA HIS A 80 -5.39 -10.23 11.70
C HIS A 80 -6.13 -8.89 11.78
N ILE A 81 -7.45 -8.92 11.93
CA ILE A 81 -8.26 -7.72 12.03
C ILE A 81 -8.60 -7.49 13.51
N LEU A 82 -8.33 -6.28 14.00
CA LEU A 82 -8.75 -5.83 15.32
C LEU A 82 -10.04 -5.04 15.23
N TYR A 83 -11.09 -5.56 15.85
CA TYR A 83 -12.42 -4.95 15.88
C TYR A 83 -12.73 -4.20 17.17
N ARG A 84 -11.97 -4.44 18.24
CA ARG A 84 -12.27 -3.89 19.56
C ARG A 84 -11.18 -2.97 20.07
N ILE A 85 -11.60 -1.91 20.75
CA ILE A 85 -10.64 -0.96 21.34
C ILE A 85 -9.78 -1.61 22.43
N GLU A 86 -10.32 -2.59 23.17
CA GLU A 86 -9.55 -3.27 24.22
C GLU A 86 -8.44 -4.16 23.65
N ASP A 87 -8.65 -4.76 22.47
CA ASP A 87 -7.62 -5.53 21.79
C ASP A 87 -6.51 -4.61 21.23
N TRP A 88 -6.88 -3.41 20.79
CA TRP A 88 -5.91 -2.38 20.42
C TRP A 88 -5.09 -1.93 21.62
N GLU A 89 -5.73 -1.66 22.76
CA GLU A 89 -5.05 -1.34 24.02
C GLU A 89 -4.08 -2.45 24.45
N LYS A 90 -4.54 -3.70 24.38
CA LYS A 90 -3.73 -4.87 24.72
C LYS A 90 -2.50 -4.96 23.81
N LEU A 91 -2.65 -4.76 22.50
CA LEU A 91 -1.55 -4.79 21.56
C LEU A 91 -0.50 -3.71 21.85
N LEU A 92 -0.94 -2.49 22.20
CA LEU A 92 -0.06 -1.39 22.59
C LEU A 92 0.72 -1.71 23.87
N LYS A 93 0.07 -2.32 24.87
CA LYS A 93 0.71 -2.72 26.13
C LYS A 93 1.69 -3.89 25.96
N GLU A 94 1.32 -4.89 25.17
CA GLU A 94 2.19 -6.03 24.88
C GLU A 94 3.42 -5.61 24.06
N ALA A 95 3.26 -4.60 23.20
CA ALA A 95 4.31 -4.01 22.38
C ALA A 95 5.21 -5.08 21.70
N PRO A 96 4.64 -6.09 21.00
CA PRO A 96 5.43 -7.11 20.32
C PRO A 96 6.38 -6.45 19.31
N ARG A 97 7.51 -7.08 19.03
CA ARG A 97 8.46 -6.54 18.04
C ARG A 97 7.96 -6.81 16.62
N ALA A 98 8.33 -5.92 15.69
CA ALA A 98 8.24 -6.16 14.25
C ALA A 98 6.84 -6.54 13.73
N ILE A 99 5.79 -5.87 14.21
CA ILE A 99 4.45 -6.01 13.61
C ILE A 99 4.19 -4.88 12.62
N MET A 100 3.24 -5.11 11.71
CA MET A 100 2.71 -4.08 10.83
C MET A 100 1.28 -3.76 11.22
N VAL A 101 0.96 -2.48 11.43
CA VAL A 101 -0.38 -1.99 11.74
C VAL A 101 -0.89 -1.19 10.53
N VAL A 102 -2.02 -1.60 9.97
CA VAL A 102 -2.69 -0.91 8.86
C VAL A 102 -3.89 -0.15 9.40
N ASN A 103 -3.86 1.17 9.31
CA ASN A 103 -4.97 2.01 9.73
C ASN A 103 -6.10 1.98 8.69
N SER A 104 -7.22 1.33 9.02
CA SER A 104 -8.41 1.32 8.15
C SER A 104 -9.32 2.53 8.34
N HIS A 105 -9.08 3.35 9.36
CA HIS A 105 -9.94 4.49 9.72
C HIS A 105 -9.61 5.78 8.95
N GLY A 106 -8.59 5.75 8.10
CA GLY A 106 -8.12 6.90 7.34
C GLY A 106 -7.51 7.97 8.22
N GLU A 107 -8.09 9.17 8.24
CA GLU A 107 -7.52 10.30 9.00
C GLU A 107 -7.70 10.18 10.53
N ILE A 108 -8.50 9.21 10.97
CA ILE A 108 -8.80 8.97 12.38
C ILE A 108 -7.92 7.84 12.90
N ILE A 109 -7.46 7.97 14.14
CA ILE A 109 -6.87 6.86 14.89
C ILE A 109 -7.69 6.59 16.17
N PRO A 110 -8.12 5.33 16.42
CA PRO A 110 -8.72 4.94 17.68
C PRO A 110 -7.73 5.12 18.84
N ILE A 111 -8.22 5.64 19.96
CA ILE A 111 -7.42 5.92 21.16
C ILE A 111 -7.92 5.03 22.31
N PRO A 112 -7.04 4.22 22.94
CA PRO A 112 -7.43 3.40 24.08
C PRO A 112 -7.88 4.22 25.29
N SER A 113 -8.81 3.69 26.05
CA SER A 113 -9.39 4.36 27.22
C SER A 113 -8.34 4.63 28.30
N SER A 114 -7.25 3.83 28.37
CA SER A 114 -6.12 4.10 29.26
C SER A 114 -5.46 5.48 29.08
N TYR A 115 -5.58 6.08 27.90
CA TYR A 115 -5.06 7.43 27.63
C TYR A 115 -6.09 8.53 27.92
N ASN A 116 -7.33 8.18 28.26
CA ASN A 116 -8.45 9.11 28.40
C ASN A 116 -8.54 10.05 27.19
N ALA A 117 -8.34 11.36 27.40
CA ALA A 117 -8.32 12.38 26.36
C ALA A 117 -6.90 12.87 25.99
N ASP A 118 -5.83 12.25 26.52
CA ASP A 118 -4.44 12.60 26.26
C ASP A 118 -3.92 11.93 24.97
N TRP A 119 -4.41 12.45 23.86
CA TRP A 119 -4.06 11.97 22.52
C TRP A 119 -2.60 12.26 22.15
N CYS A 120 -1.97 13.30 22.70
CA CYS A 120 -0.60 13.64 22.32
C CYS A 120 0.38 12.63 22.92
N SER A 121 0.20 12.25 24.19
CA SER A 121 0.98 11.18 24.80
C SER A 121 0.76 9.84 24.09
N PHE A 122 -0.49 9.50 23.74
CA PHE A 122 -0.79 8.30 22.95
C PHE A 122 -0.05 8.27 21.60
N LEU A 123 -0.10 9.35 20.84
CA LEU A 123 0.57 9.44 19.54
C LEU A 123 2.09 9.38 19.67
N GLY A 124 2.66 9.99 20.72
CA GLY A 124 4.07 9.87 21.04
C GLY A 124 4.48 8.43 21.39
N ASP A 125 3.67 7.72 22.18
CA ASP A 125 3.90 6.30 22.51
C ASP A 125 3.81 5.41 21.27
N LEU A 126 2.84 5.66 20.39
CA LEU A 126 2.71 4.95 19.12
C LEU A 126 3.93 5.16 18.22
N ALA A 127 4.46 6.39 18.15
CA ALA A 127 5.67 6.68 17.38
C ALA A 127 6.91 5.96 17.96
N ARG A 128 7.02 5.89 19.29
CA ARG A 128 8.10 5.12 19.96
C ARG A 128 8.00 3.62 19.71
N LEU A 129 6.81 3.05 19.51
CA LEU A 129 6.69 1.65 19.10
C LEU A 129 7.29 1.40 17.71
N ILE A 130 7.19 2.37 16.79
CA ILE A 130 7.88 2.31 15.50
C ILE A 130 9.39 2.37 15.72
N GLU A 131 9.88 3.38 16.43
CA GLU A 131 11.31 3.61 16.67
C GLU A 131 11.99 2.43 17.40
N ASP A 132 11.41 1.99 18.51
CA ASP A 132 12.06 1.08 19.46
C ASP A 132 11.71 -0.40 19.23
N LYS A 133 10.46 -0.69 18.81
CA LYS A 133 9.98 -2.07 18.62
C LYS A 133 10.01 -2.49 17.16
N GLY A 134 10.31 -1.58 16.24
CA GLY A 134 10.33 -1.87 14.82
C GLY A 134 8.93 -2.07 14.25
N TRP A 135 7.92 -1.40 14.80
CA TRP A 135 6.59 -1.45 14.20
C TRP A 135 6.61 -0.78 12.82
N VAL A 136 5.73 -1.24 11.95
CA VAL A 136 5.44 -0.58 10.68
C VAL A 136 4.02 -0.05 10.72
N LEU A 137 3.84 1.26 10.70
CA LEU A 137 2.50 1.86 10.66
C LEU A 137 2.18 2.26 9.22
N VAL A 138 1.08 1.75 8.69
CA VAL A 138 0.60 2.02 7.34
C VAL A 138 -0.66 2.88 7.44
N ASN A 139 -0.62 4.09 6.89
CA ASN A 139 -1.79 4.96 6.76
C ASN A 139 -2.10 5.21 5.28
N PRO A 140 -3.08 4.49 4.68
CA PRO A 140 -3.35 4.57 3.24
C PRO A 140 -3.91 5.91 2.76
N ILE A 141 -4.70 6.61 3.58
CA ILE A 141 -5.55 7.71 3.11
C ILE A 141 -5.52 8.92 4.03
N GLY A 142 -5.55 10.09 3.41
CA GLY A 142 -5.67 11.39 4.06
C GLY A 142 -4.49 11.75 4.96
N TYR A 143 -4.75 12.73 5.83
CA TYR A 143 -3.85 13.22 6.86
C TYR A 143 -4.00 12.32 8.10
N ALA A 144 -3.12 11.33 8.26
CA ALA A 144 -3.16 10.47 9.46
C ALA A 144 -3.11 11.32 10.74
N PHE A 145 -3.89 10.92 11.75
CA PHE A 145 -4.00 11.60 13.03
C PHE A 145 -4.64 12.99 12.98
N TRP A 146 -5.33 13.36 11.89
CA TRP A 146 -6.16 14.57 11.87
C TRP A 146 -7.28 14.49 12.92
N GLY A 147 -7.80 13.29 13.16
CA GLY A 147 -8.79 13.01 14.19
C GLY A 147 -8.35 11.89 15.13
N VAL A 148 -8.89 11.94 16.35
CA VAL A 148 -8.76 10.90 17.38
C VAL A 148 -10.09 10.70 18.07
N GLY A 149 -10.35 9.51 18.57
CA GLY A 149 -11.46 9.24 19.48
C GLY A 149 -12.32 8.04 19.07
N ASN A 150 -13.26 7.71 19.95
CA ASN A 150 -14.13 6.56 19.82
C ASN A 150 -15.58 7.04 19.88
N ALA A 151 -16.34 6.85 18.79
CA ALA A 151 -17.73 7.27 18.67
C ALA A 151 -18.67 6.69 19.75
N VAL A 152 -18.32 5.55 20.37
CA VAL A 152 -19.19 4.85 21.34
C VAL A 152 -18.58 4.69 22.74
N ASP A 153 -17.33 5.09 22.97
CA ASP A 153 -16.69 5.00 24.30
C ASP A 153 -16.87 6.32 25.07
N PRO A 154 -17.58 6.32 26.21
CA PRO A 154 -17.82 7.52 27.00
C PRO A 154 -16.56 8.08 27.71
N GLN A 155 -15.51 7.28 27.93
CA GLN A 155 -14.30 7.74 28.62
C GLN A 155 -13.41 8.59 27.71
N VAL A 156 -13.35 8.23 26.43
CA VAL A 156 -12.54 8.94 25.44
C VAL A 156 -13.38 9.95 24.64
N GLY A 157 -14.68 9.70 24.56
CA GLY A 157 -15.64 10.53 23.85
C GLY A 157 -15.54 10.39 22.33
N SER A 158 -16.52 10.98 21.65
CA SER A 158 -16.64 10.94 20.20
C SER A 158 -15.38 11.42 19.49
N ALA A 159 -15.15 10.88 18.29
CA ALA A 159 -14.06 11.32 17.44
C ALA A 159 -14.06 12.85 17.28
N LYS A 160 -12.92 13.46 17.54
CA LYS A 160 -12.69 14.91 17.46
C LYS A 160 -11.53 15.22 16.52
N ILE A 161 -11.62 16.34 15.85
CA ILE A 161 -10.53 16.86 15.01
C ILE A 161 -9.48 17.50 15.92
N ILE A 162 -8.24 17.03 15.81
CA ILE A 162 -7.05 17.62 16.43
C ILE A 162 -6.13 18.29 15.41
N GLY A 163 -6.40 18.09 14.12
CA GLY A 163 -5.77 18.80 13.02
C GLY A 163 -4.28 18.47 12.88
N VAL A 164 -3.50 19.47 12.46
CA VAL A 164 -2.04 19.37 12.28
C VAL A 164 -1.30 18.95 13.55
N ASN A 165 -1.89 19.19 14.73
CA ASN A 165 -1.25 18.84 16.00
C ASN A 165 -1.12 17.33 16.19
N GLY A 166 -1.96 16.51 15.54
CA GLY A 166 -1.85 15.05 15.63
C GLY A 166 -0.54 14.54 15.04
N LEU A 167 -0.25 14.87 13.78
CA LEU A 167 1.02 14.49 13.16
C LEU A 167 2.22 15.12 13.87
N ASN A 168 2.10 16.36 14.36
CA ASN A 168 3.17 16.99 15.14
C ASN A 168 3.48 16.20 16.42
N CYS A 169 2.47 15.85 17.23
CA CYS A 169 2.66 15.05 18.45
C CYS A 169 3.27 13.69 18.16
N PHE A 170 2.80 13.02 17.11
CA PHE A 170 3.36 11.74 16.67
C PHE A 170 4.84 11.87 16.30
N MET A 171 5.21 12.81 15.42
CA MET A 171 6.58 12.94 14.93
C MET A 171 7.54 13.48 16.00
N TRP A 172 7.09 14.37 16.89
CA TRP A 172 7.89 14.82 18.03
C TRP A 172 8.24 13.70 18.99
N GLY A 173 7.41 12.66 19.09
CA GLY A 173 7.70 11.46 19.89
C GLY A 173 8.99 10.75 19.51
N VAL A 174 9.49 10.99 18.29
CA VAL A 174 10.73 10.40 17.73
C VAL A 174 11.71 11.47 17.23
N GLY A 175 11.56 12.72 17.69
CA GLY A 175 12.48 13.82 17.36
C GLY A 175 12.45 14.28 15.89
N LEU A 176 11.35 14.00 15.17
CA LEU A 176 11.16 14.40 13.78
C LEU A 176 10.08 15.47 13.64
N VAL A 177 10.06 16.14 12.49
CA VAL A 177 9.00 17.06 12.08
C VAL A 177 8.47 16.58 10.74
N ALA A 178 7.16 16.67 10.50
CA ALA A 178 6.59 16.35 9.21
C ALA A 178 5.46 17.29 8.82
N SER A 179 5.24 17.44 7.52
CA SER A 179 4.09 18.13 6.95
C SER A 179 3.40 17.24 5.93
N ALA A 180 2.08 17.14 6.05
CA ALA A 180 1.22 16.58 5.01
C ALA A 180 0.48 17.68 4.20
N TRP A 181 1.01 18.91 4.25
CA TRP A 181 0.62 20.05 3.44
C TRP A 181 1.76 20.35 2.46
N PRO A 182 1.69 19.84 1.22
CA PRO A 182 2.71 20.14 0.24
C PRO A 182 2.58 21.61 -0.17
N PRO A 183 3.69 22.29 -0.51
CA PRO A 183 3.67 23.64 -1.04
C PRO A 183 3.32 23.64 -2.53
N LEU A 184 2.35 22.82 -2.93
CA LEU A 184 1.91 22.63 -4.31
C LEU A 184 0.46 23.10 -4.47
N PRO A 185 0.12 23.80 -5.58
CA PRO A 185 -1.27 24.07 -5.92
C PRO A 185 -2.05 22.75 -6.06
N GLU A 186 -3.35 22.79 -5.78
CA GLU A 186 -4.21 21.61 -5.78
C GLU A 186 -4.22 20.87 -7.13
N ASP A 187 -4.05 21.61 -8.24
CA ASP A 187 -3.96 21.05 -9.60
C ASP A 187 -2.74 20.14 -9.83
N TYR A 188 -1.70 20.24 -8.99
CA TYR A 188 -0.50 19.40 -9.07
C TYR A 188 -0.63 18.09 -8.30
N MET A 189 -1.74 17.86 -7.60
CA MET A 189 -1.89 16.74 -6.65
C MET A 189 -2.19 15.39 -7.31
N ASN A 190 -2.08 15.28 -8.63
CA ASN A 190 -2.20 14.02 -9.35
C ASN A 190 -0.88 13.26 -9.36
N GLY A 191 -0.77 12.29 -8.46
CA GLY A 191 0.39 11.43 -8.32
C GLY A 191 0.60 10.52 -9.53
N GLN A 192 1.87 10.35 -9.90
CA GLN A 192 2.32 9.55 -11.02
C GLN A 192 3.04 8.29 -10.53
N PHE A 193 2.83 7.18 -11.23
CA PHE A 193 3.55 5.93 -10.99
C PHE A 193 4.96 5.98 -11.58
N ASN A 194 5.95 5.71 -10.75
CA ASN A 194 7.34 5.52 -11.18
C ASN A 194 7.59 4.08 -11.68
N ASP A 195 8.81 3.81 -12.15
CA ASP A 195 9.17 2.50 -12.73
C ASP A 195 9.05 1.35 -11.73
N LEU A 196 9.33 1.62 -10.44
CA LEU A 196 9.15 0.65 -9.35
C LEU A 196 7.68 0.22 -9.25
N SER A 197 6.77 1.17 -9.13
CA SER A 197 5.33 0.88 -8.99
C SER A 197 4.76 0.20 -10.24
N LYS A 198 5.12 0.64 -11.44
CA LYS A 198 4.70 0.00 -12.70
C LYS A 198 5.13 -1.46 -12.76
N LYS A 199 6.40 -1.73 -12.42
CA LYS A 199 6.94 -3.10 -12.40
C LYS A 199 6.25 -3.96 -11.35
N LEU A 200 6.04 -3.43 -10.15
CA LEU A 200 5.33 -4.12 -9.07
C LEU A 200 3.91 -4.48 -9.48
N PHE A 201 3.16 -3.53 -10.08
CA PHE A 201 1.78 -3.75 -10.51
C PHE A 201 1.70 -4.80 -11.62
N ASP A 202 2.61 -4.77 -12.61
CA ASP A 202 2.67 -5.78 -13.66
C ASP A 202 2.91 -7.18 -13.08
N ILE A 203 3.81 -7.31 -12.10
CA ILE A 203 4.11 -8.58 -11.44
C ILE A 203 2.91 -9.10 -10.64
N LEU A 204 2.22 -8.20 -9.94
CA LEU A 204 0.99 -8.51 -9.21
C LEU A 204 -0.22 -8.74 -10.13
N GLY A 205 -0.06 -8.56 -11.45
CA GLY A 205 -1.10 -8.77 -12.45
C GLY A 205 -2.16 -7.66 -12.49
N TYR A 206 -1.83 -6.47 -11.98
CA TYR A 206 -2.69 -5.30 -12.06
C TYR A 206 -2.44 -4.53 -13.35
N GLU A 207 -3.52 -4.25 -14.09
CA GLU A 207 -3.46 -3.43 -15.30
C GLU A 207 -3.73 -1.95 -14.98
N ILE A 208 -2.73 -1.10 -15.21
CA ILE A 208 -2.92 0.36 -15.13
C ILE A 208 -3.88 0.81 -16.25
N GLY A 209 -4.85 1.64 -15.90
CA GLY A 209 -5.99 2.03 -16.76
C GLY A 209 -7.23 1.17 -16.57
N TYR A 210 -7.11 -0.02 -15.96
CA TYR A 210 -8.25 -0.92 -15.70
C TYR A 210 -8.41 -1.25 -14.21
N ASP A 211 -7.42 -1.92 -13.61
CA ASP A 211 -7.43 -2.25 -12.18
C ASP A 211 -6.92 -1.09 -11.33
N ILE A 212 -6.02 -0.25 -11.85
CA ILE A 212 -5.47 0.90 -11.15
C ILE A 212 -5.58 2.12 -12.08
N PRO A 213 -6.17 3.26 -11.67
CA PRO A 213 -6.25 4.46 -12.51
C PRO A 213 -4.85 4.95 -12.94
N GLU A 214 -4.71 5.51 -14.14
CA GLU A 214 -3.40 6.00 -14.66
C GLU A 214 -2.73 7.07 -13.79
N SER A 215 -3.54 7.83 -13.03
CA SER A 215 -3.08 8.80 -12.04
C SER A 215 -3.98 8.76 -10.82
N ILE A 216 -3.43 9.10 -9.66
CA ILE A 216 -4.15 9.01 -8.39
C ILE A 216 -3.97 10.31 -7.60
N PRO A 217 -5.05 10.92 -7.08
CA PRO A 217 -4.94 12.14 -6.31
C PRO A 217 -4.31 11.88 -4.93
N ILE A 218 -3.18 12.55 -4.67
CA ILE A 218 -2.43 12.54 -3.41
C ILE A 218 -2.48 13.95 -2.82
N HIS A 219 -3.51 14.28 -2.04
CA HIS A 219 -3.66 15.63 -1.47
C HIS A 219 -2.95 15.82 -0.12
N ARG A 220 -2.50 14.73 0.47
CA ARG A 220 -1.81 14.73 1.76
C ARG A 220 -0.47 14.00 1.65
N PRO A 221 0.40 14.29 0.67
CA PRO A 221 1.71 13.65 0.62
C PRO A 221 2.53 14.08 1.83
N LEU A 222 3.43 13.21 2.30
CA LEU A 222 4.25 13.50 3.48
C LEU A 222 5.62 14.05 3.08
N THR A 223 6.09 15.04 3.83
CA THR A 223 7.49 15.49 3.86
C THR A 223 7.98 15.40 5.29
N VAL A 224 9.20 14.90 5.51
CA VAL A 224 9.76 14.63 6.84
C VAL A 224 11.12 15.32 6.99
N PHE A 225 11.39 15.85 8.18
CA PHE A 225 12.60 16.59 8.49
C PHE A 225 13.19 16.13 9.83
N ASN A 226 14.53 16.08 9.89
CA ASN A 226 15.31 15.97 11.12
C ASN A 226 16.08 17.28 11.28
N GLY A 227 15.63 18.14 12.21
CA GLY A 227 16.08 19.52 12.28
C GLY A 227 15.75 20.26 10.97
N THR A 228 16.79 20.71 10.26
CA THR A 228 16.67 21.38 8.96
C THR A 228 16.93 20.47 7.76
N THR A 229 17.23 19.18 8.00
CA THR A 229 17.57 18.23 6.94
C THR A 229 16.35 17.43 6.55
N GLU A 230 16.00 17.43 5.27
CA GLU A 230 14.94 16.58 4.74
C GLU A 230 15.33 15.09 4.84
N VAL A 231 14.39 14.29 5.30
CA VAL A 231 14.48 12.83 5.35
C VAL A 231 13.72 12.28 4.16
N LEU A 232 14.45 11.80 3.15
CA LEU A 232 13.86 11.17 1.99
C LEU A 232 13.26 9.80 2.36
N PRO A 233 12.13 9.41 1.73
CA PRO A 233 11.62 8.06 1.91
C PRO A 233 12.61 7.05 1.34
N LEU A 234 12.64 5.85 1.94
CA LEU A 234 13.44 4.72 1.42
C LEU A 234 13.02 4.36 -0.01
N TRP A 235 11.72 4.45 -0.28
CA TRP A 235 11.10 4.31 -1.58
C TRP A 235 9.71 4.96 -1.55
N ALA A 236 9.19 5.28 -2.73
CA ALA A 236 7.82 5.71 -2.93
C ALA A 236 7.25 5.00 -4.16
N LEU A 237 5.97 4.64 -4.13
CA LEU A 237 5.28 4.13 -5.31
C LEU A 237 4.67 5.24 -6.15
N ILE A 238 4.32 6.37 -5.53
CA ILE A 238 3.67 7.49 -6.19
C ILE A 238 4.44 8.78 -5.90
N GLU A 239 4.72 9.52 -6.96
CA GLU A 239 5.41 10.82 -6.89
C GLU A 239 4.47 11.92 -7.37
N VAL A 240 4.42 13.01 -6.61
CA VAL A 240 3.73 14.26 -6.96
C VAL A 240 4.81 15.29 -7.27
N LYS A 241 4.99 15.62 -8.54
CA LYS A 241 6.06 16.50 -9.00
C LYS A 241 5.53 17.90 -9.27
N GLY A 242 6.02 18.88 -8.53
CA GLY A 242 5.98 20.28 -8.94
C GLY A 242 7.29 20.72 -9.58
N GLU A 243 7.39 22.02 -9.90
CA GLU A 243 8.57 22.58 -10.56
C GLU A 243 9.85 22.43 -9.72
N ASN A 244 9.76 22.60 -8.40
CA ASN A 244 10.92 22.64 -7.50
C ASN A 244 10.78 21.73 -6.27
N VAL A 245 9.72 20.94 -6.19
CA VAL A 245 9.45 20.06 -5.05
C VAL A 245 8.83 18.76 -5.54
N THR A 246 9.24 17.65 -4.95
CA THR A 246 8.59 16.35 -5.14
C THR A 246 8.03 15.93 -3.80
N CYS A 247 6.76 15.55 -3.79
CA CYS A 247 6.10 15.01 -2.61
C CYS A 247 5.75 13.54 -2.89
N TYR A 248 5.61 12.74 -1.84
CA TYR A 248 5.52 11.29 -1.98
C TYR A 248 4.21 10.71 -1.43
N GLY A 249 3.61 9.80 -2.18
CA GLY A 249 2.47 8.98 -1.79
C GLY A 249 2.83 7.49 -1.85
N PHE A 250 2.23 6.69 -0.95
CA PHE A 250 2.65 5.31 -0.67
C PHE A 250 4.17 5.21 -0.55
N ALA A 251 4.71 5.97 0.41
CA ALA A 251 6.14 6.11 0.64
C ALA A 251 6.52 5.62 2.04
N ALA A 252 7.66 4.92 2.12
CA ALA A 252 8.15 4.34 3.36
C ALA A 252 9.26 5.20 3.97
N TYR A 253 8.99 5.77 5.15
CA TYR A 253 9.94 6.55 5.94
C TYR A 253 10.49 5.69 7.07
N LYS A 254 11.82 5.57 7.15
CA LYS A 254 12.46 4.82 8.25
C LYS A 254 12.48 5.67 9.51
N ILE A 255 12.01 5.09 10.62
CA ILE A 255 12.01 5.71 11.95
C ILE A 255 12.60 4.70 12.92
N GLY A 256 13.83 4.93 13.36
CA GLY A 256 14.58 3.97 14.19
C GLY A 256 14.64 2.58 13.55
N ARG A 257 14.06 1.59 14.25
CA ARG A 257 13.98 0.19 13.80
C ARG A 257 12.77 -0.10 12.90
N GLY A 258 11.81 0.82 12.84
CA GLY A 258 10.53 0.63 12.16
C GLY A 258 10.33 1.58 11.00
N TYR A 259 9.09 1.61 10.50
CA TYR A 259 8.73 2.40 9.33
C TYR A 259 7.35 3.04 9.46
N LEU A 260 7.22 4.26 8.94
CA LEU A 260 5.95 4.88 8.63
C LEU A 260 5.71 4.79 7.12
N ILE A 261 4.67 4.07 6.71
CA ILE A 261 4.22 4.01 5.32
C ILE A 261 3.03 4.94 5.16
N TRP A 262 3.21 5.96 4.32
CA TRP A 262 2.25 7.05 4.17
C TRP A 262 1.65 7.07 2.76
N GLY A 263 0.34 6.87 2.66
CA GLY A 263 -0.40 6.86 1.39
C GLY A 263 -0.80 8.26 0.92
N GLY A 264 -1.42 9.07 1.78
CA GLY A 264 -1.77 10.47 1.49
C GLY A 264 -2.89 10.67 0.45
N LEU A 265 -3.64 9.60 0.13
CA LEU A 265 -4.73 9.61 -0.84
C LEU A 265 -5.83 10.64 -0.50
N HIS A 266 -6.50 11.15 -1.53
CA HIS A 266 -7.55 12.16 -1.39
C HIS A 266 -8.98 11.63 -1.34
N HIS A 267 -9.84 12.36 -0.60
CA HIS A 267 -11.28 12.14 -0.54
C HIS A 267 -12.01 13.38 0.04
N ILE A 268 -12.00 14.51 -0.67
CA ILE A 268 -12.76 15.70 -0.23
C ILE A 268 -13.85 16.09 -1.23
N ALA A 269 -13.57 16.04 -2.55
CA ALA A 269 -14.53 16.49 -3.55
C ALA A 269 -15.29 15.34 -4.26
N PRO A 270 -16.61 15.51 -4.54
CA PRO A 270 -17.36 14.60 -5.39
C PRO A 270 -16.65 14.37 -6.74
N GLY A 271 -16.39 13.11 -7.09
CA GLY A 271 -15.68 12.74 -8.32
C GLY A 271 -14.15 12.64 -8.20
N THR A 272 -13.56 13.01 -7.05
CA THR A 272 -12.11 12.89 -6.80
C THR A 272 -11.76 11.85 -5.71
N LYS A 273 -12.78 11.25 -5.10
CA LYS A 273 -12.64 10.16 -4.15
C LYS A 273 -11.91 8.99 -4.82
N VAL A 274 -10.80 8.57 -4.23
CA VAL A 274 -10.21 7.27 -4.56
C VAL A 274 -11.11 6.17 -3.97
N PRO A 275 -11.62 5.24 -4.79
CA PRO A 275 -12.44 4.14 -4.30
C PRO A 275 -11.73 3.27 -3.26
N GLU A 276 -12.50 2.66 -2.35
CA GLU A 276 -11.96 1.79 -1.30
C GLU A 276 -11.20 0.58 -1.87
N ASP A 277 -11.62 0.03 -3.00
CA ASP A 277 -10.96 -1.11 -3.64
C ASP A 277 -9.60 -0.72 -4.25
N ILE A 278 -9.51 0.47 -4.87
CA ILE A 278 -8.24 1.03 -5.34
C ILE A 278 -7.31 1.31 -4.16
N THR A 279 -7.82 1.92 -3.10
CA THR A 279 -7.05 2.20 -1.88
C THR A 279 -6.51 0.91 -1.24
N ALA A 280 -7.36 -0.12 -1.15
CA ALA A 280 -6.99 -1.44 -0.67
C ALA A 280 -5.91 -2.11 -1.55
N ARG A 281 -6.06 -2.03 -2.88
CA ARG A 281 -5.11 -2.60 -3.85
C ARG A 281 -3.73 -1.99 -3.75
N LEU A 282 -3.65 -0.66 -3.69
CA LEU A 282 -2.38 0.05 -3.50
C LEU A 282 -1.75 -0.29 -2.15
N THR A 283 -2.55 -0.36 -1.09
CA THR A 283 -2.08 -0.74 0.24
C THR A 283 -1.51 -2.16 0.25
N ALA A 284 -2.23 -3.11 -0.35
CA ALA A 284 -1.80 -4.50 -0.43
C ALA A 284 -0.50 -4.65 -1.26
N ALA A 285 -0.41 -3.97 -2.41
CA ALA A 285 0.81 -3.96 -3.23
C ALA A 285 2.01 -3.38 -2.47
N THR A 286 1.79 -2.27 -1.76
CA THR A 286 2.80 -1.60 -0.93
C THR A 286 3.32 -2.52 0.17
N ILE A 287 2.41 -3.21 0.86
CA ILE A 287 2.75 -4.16 1.92
C ILE A 287 3.47 -5.39 1.36
N ALA A 288 3.03 -5.92 0.22
CA ALA A 288 3.68 -7.03 -0.44
C ALA A 288 5.13 -6.70 -0.80
N TYR A 289 5.36 -5.52 -1.40
CA TYR A 289 6.70 -5.04 -1.71
C TYR A 289 7.55 -4.78 -0.45
N PHE A 290 6.95 -4.24 0.61
CA PHE A 290 7.67 -4.02 1.86
C PHE A 290 8.16 -5.33 2.50
N ILE A 291 7.31 -6.37 2.49
CA ILE A 291 7.60 -7.66 3.13
C ILE A 291 8.55 -8.49 2.26
N GLU A 292 8.30 -8.53 0.95
CA GLU A 292 9.12 -9.27 0.01
C GLU A 292 9.55 -8.37 -1.16
N PRO A 293 10.63 -7.59 -0.99
CA PRO A 293 11.17 -6.76 -2.07
C PRO A 293 11.58 -7.56 -3.30
N ASP A 294 11.95 -8.85 -3.13
CA ASP A 294 12.33 -9.73 -4.23
C ASP A 294 11.15 -10.17 -5.08
N ILE A 295 9.91 -9.79 -4.71
CA ILE A 295 8.73 -9.93 -5.57
C ILE A 295 9.01 -9.36 -6.96
N LEU A 296 9.85 -8.32 -7.07
CA LEU A 296 10.25 -7.70 -8.33
C LEU A 296 11.03 -8.63 -9.28
N PHE A 297 11.47 -9.80 -8.83
CA PHE A 297 12.16 -10.81 -9.63
C PHE A 297 11.29 -12.06 -9.87
N MET A 298 10.08 -12.10 -9.32
CA MET A 298 9.14 -13.18 -9.57
C MET A 298 8.55 -13.06 -10.99
N PRO A 299 8.19 -14.20 -11.63
CA PRO A 299 7.50 -14.16 -12.91
C PRO A 299 6.16 -13.43 -12.76
N ALA A 300 5.83 -12.58 -13.71
CA ALA A 300 4.60 -11.80 -13.66
C ALA A 300 3.38 -12.72 -13.59
N ALA A 301 2.41 -12.36 -12.76
CA ALA A 301 1.14 -13.07 -12.71
C ALA A 301 0.50 -13.06 -14.11
N PRO A 302 -0.13 -14.18 -14.54
CA PRO A 302 -0.77 -14.23 -15.84
C PRO A 302 -1.82 -13.14 -15.94
N LYS A 303 -1.64 -12.20 -16.88
CA LYS A 303 -2.62 -11.13 -17.13
C LYS A 303 -3.97 -11.76 -17.41
N LYS A 304 -5.02 -11.26 -16.75
CA LYS A 304 -6.39 -11.60 -17.12
C LYS A 304 -6.60 -11.04 -18.51
N THR A 305 -6.45 -11.86 -19.55
CA THR A 305 -6.81 -11.43 -20.90
C THR A 305 -8.29 -11.05 -20.87
N PRO A 306 -8.65 -9.77 -21.12
CA PRO A 306 -10.04 -9.41 -21.26
C PRO A 306 -10.63 -10.30 -22.35
N LEU A 307 -11.79 -10.91 -22.07
CA LEU A 307 -12.51 -11.70 -23.08
C LEU A 307 -12.66 -10.81 -24.30
N LYS A 308 -12.12 -11.25 -25.46
CA LYS A 308 -12.23 -10.48 -26.69
C LYS A 308 -13.71 -10.16 -26.91
N PRO A 309 -14.07 -8.96 -27.41
CA PRO A 309 -15.46 -8.62 -27.70
C PRO A 309 -16.17 -9.69 -28.54
N SER A 310 -15.43 -10.32 -29.47
CA SER A 310 -15.91 -11.45 -30.25
C SER A 310 -16.29 -12.68 -29.42
N THR A 311 -15.55 -12.99 -28.36
CA THR A 311 -15.83 -14.11 -27.44
C THR A 311 -17.05 -13.81 -26.56
N VAL A 312 -17.22 -12.56 -26.14
CA VAL A 312 -18.43 -12.13 -25.40
C VAL A 312 -19.66 -12.21 -26.30
N ILE A 313 -19.56 -11.70 -27.54
CA ILE A 313 -20.63 -11.77 -28.54
C ILE A 313 -21.00 -13.23 -28.85
N LEU A 314 -20.00 -14.10 -29.04
CA LEU A 314 -20.20 -15.52 -29.29
C LEU A 314 -20.91 -16.20 -28.11
N SER A 315 -20.53 -15.86 -26.87
CA SER A 315 -21.14 -16.40 -25.65
C SER A 315 -22.61 -15.99 -25.52
N ILE A 316 -22.91 -14.70 -25.77
CA ILE A 316 -24.29 -14.19 -25.79
C ILE A 316 -25.11 -14.91 -26.88
N PHE A 317 -24.54 -15.07 -28.07
CA PHE A 317 -25.21 -15.73 -29.18
C PHE A 317 -25.52 -17.21 -28.89
N LEU A 318 -24.58 -17.92 -28.25
CA LEU A 318 -24.78 -19.31 -27.82
C LEU A 318 -25.88 -19.45 -26.76
N VAL A 319 -25.94 -18.52 -25.79
CA VAL A 319 -27.01 -18.49 -24.78
C VAL A 319 -28.37 -18.23 -25.43
N VAL A 320 -28.45 -17.29 -26.38
CA VAL A 320 -29.69 -17.01 -27.13
C VAL A 320 -30.13 -18.23 -27.94
N LEU A 321 -29.22 -18.89 -28.67
CA LEU A 321 -29.51 -20.11 -29.43
C LEU A 321 -29.99 -21.26 -28.54
N ALA A 322 -29.36 -21.46 -27.38
CA ALA A 322 -29.78 -22.48 -26.42
C ALA A 322 -31.19 -22.18 -25.88
N THR A 323 -31.48 -20.91 -25.60
CA THR A 323 -32.80 -20.46 -25.11
C THR A 323 -33.89 -20.65 -26.17
N ILE A 324 -33.60 -20.30 -27.43
CA ILE A 324 -34.51 -20.53 -28.57
C ILE A 324 -34.72 -22.03 -28.80
N SER A 325 -33.66 -22.84 -28.75
CA SER A 325 -33.75 -24.29 -28.92
C SER A 325 -34.60 -24.93 -27.82
N LEU A 326 -34.42 -24.51 -26.56
CA LEU A 326 -35.26 -24.94 -25.43
C LEU A 326 -36.72 -24.51 -25.59
N TYR A 327 -36.95 -23.30 -26.09
CA TYR A 327 -38.30 -22.79 -26.37
C TYR A 327 -38.97 -23.63 -27.47
N ILE A 328 -38.26 -23.92 -28.57
CA ILE A 328 -38.76 -24.76 -29.67
C ILE A 328 -39.04 -26.19 -29.18
N LEU A 329 -38.14 -26.79 -28.39
CA LEU A 329 -38.34 -28.13 -27.82
C LEU A 329 -39.55 -28.20 -26.88
N LYS A 330 -39.82 -27.12 -26.14
CA LYS A 330 -40.99 -26.99 -25.27
C LYS A 330 -42.29 -26.82 -26.07
N THR A 331 -42.30 -26.01 -27.12
CA THR A 331 -43.50 -25.74 -27.94
C THR A 331 -43.81 -26.88 -28.93
N SER A 332 -42.80 -27.63 -29.38
CA SER A 332 -42.95 -28.82 -30.23
C SER A 332 -43.37 -30.08 -29.47
N GLY A 333 -43.55 -30.01 -28.14
CA GLY A 333 -44.06 -31.11 -27.32
C GLY A 333 -43.09 -32.26 -27.08
N LEU A 334 -41.80 -32.08 -27.38
CA LEU A 334 -40.73 -33.07 -27.17
C LEU A 334 -40.28 -33.17 -25.71
N ILE A 335 -40.47 -32.10 -24.92
CA ILE A 335 -40.19 -32.07 -23.48
C ILE A 335 -41.49 -31.72 -22.75
N GLY A 336 -42.28 -32.73 -22.39
CA GLY A 336 -43.55 -32.51 -21.67
C GLY A 336 -44.62 -33.60 -21.76
N ARG A 337 -44.42 -34.68 -22.54
CA ARG A 337 -45.33 -35.84 -22.44
C ARG A 337 -45.02 -36.61 -21.15
N ARG A 338 -45.81 -36.36 -20.10
CA ARG A 338 -45.92 -37.31 -18.97
C ARG A 338 -46.40 -38.65 -19.53
N PRO A 339 -45.74 -39.77 -19.22
CA PRO A 339 -46.30 -41.08 -19.53
C PRO A 339 -47.62 -41.23 -18.76
N LYS A 340 -48.62 -41.84 -19.42
CA LYS A 340 -49.95 -42.10 -18.87
C LYS A 340 -49.90 -42.98 -17.63
#